data_AF-A0A2R7KXM9-F1
#
_entry.id   AF-A0A2R7KXM9-F1
#
_cell.length_a   1.000
_cell.length_b   1.000
_cell.length_c   1.000
_cell.angle_alpha   90.00
_cell.angle_beta   90.00
_cell.angle_gamma   90.00
#
_symmetry.space_group_name_H-M   'P 1'
#
loop_
_entity.id
_entity.type
_entity.pdbx_description
1 polymer ?
#
loop_
_entity_poly.entity_id
_entity_poly.type
_entity_poly.pdbx_seq_one_letter_code
_entity_poly.pdbx_strand_id
1 'polypeptide(L)'
;LEKKSQVETIEQEHEQEEVVFEPEEIQLKKENVNLSIDEAKENKIVEKLLALESKHEYLNADFTLPYVAKKIKTNTTYLSYVVNKRFGKSFGEYSNELKINYVINEMITNHMYRKYSTQAIAESVGFKNAVSFAKSFRKRTGVSPAQFANNI
;
A
#
# COMPACT_ATOMS: atom_id res chain seq x y z
N LEU A 1 72.83 0.73 -14.69
CA LEU A 1 71.81 1.77 -14.89
C LEU A 1 70.54 1.25 -14.25
N GLU A 2 70.24 1.65 -13.02
CA GLU A 2 69.33 2.77 -12.68
C GLU A 2 67.91 2.54 -13.24
N LYS A 3 66.78 2.63 -12.52
CA LYS A 3 66.41 3.08 -11.16
C LYS A 3 64.92 2.68 -10.96
N LYS A 4 64.54 2.38 -9.71
CA LYS A 4 63.30 2.77 -8.97
C LYS A 4 61.93 2.50 -9.64
N SER A 5 60.91 1.94 -8.97
CA SER A 5 60.27 2.49 -7.77
C SER A 5 59.16 1.54 -7.29
N GLN A 6 59.03 1.43 -5.97
CA GLN A 6 57.91 0.83 -5.23
C GLN A 6 56.57 1.46 -5.58
N VAL A 7 55.49 0.68 -5.49
CA VAL A 7 54.27 1.04 -4.74
C VAL A 7 53.70 -0.26 -4.14
N GLU A 8 53.78 -0.37 -2.81
CA GLU A 8 52.96 -1.27 -2.00
C GLU A 8 51.50 -0.82 -2.10
N THR A 9 50.56 -1.76 -2.25
CA THR A 9 49.15 -1.48 -1.97
C THR A 9 48.63 -2.61 -1.10
N ILE A 10 48.22 -2.19 0.09
CA ILE A 10 47.72 -3.00 1.20
C ILE A 10 46.33 -3.50 0.82
N GLU A 11 46.17 -4.82 0.74
CA GLU A 11 44.86 -5.46 0.68
C GLU A 11 44.23 -5.38 2.08
N GLN A 12 43.22 -4.53 2.24
CA GLN A 12 42.30 -4.59 3.38
C GLN A 12 41.05 -5.32 2.93
N GLU A 13 40.90 -6.55 3.40
CA GLU A 13 39.66 -7.32 3.36
C GLU A 13 38.60 -6.56 4.18
N HIS A 14 37.54 -6.11 3.51
CA HIS A 14 36.34 -5.63 4.17
C HIS A 14 35.22 -6.60 3.84
N GLU A 15 35.02 -7.58 4.72
CA GLU A 15 33.83 -8.43 4.75
C GLU A 15 32.60 -7.51 4.85
N GLN A 16 31.86 -7.40 3.74
CA GLN A 16 30.48 -6.94 3.77
C GLN A 16 29.62 -8.20 3.74
N GLU A 17 29.09 -8.59 4.91
CA GLU A 17 27.99 -9.54 5.00
C GLU A 17 26.81 -8.99 4.19
N GLU A 18 26.63 -9.55 2.99
CA GLU A 18 25.46 -9.33 2.17
C GLU A 18 24.29 -10.07 2.84
N VAL A 19 23.51 -9.34 3.66
CA VAL A 19 22.29 -9.87 4.27
C VAL A 19 21.26 -10.07 3.16
N VAL A 20 21.25 -11.28 2.60
CA VAL A 20 20.25 -11.77 1.66
C VAL A 20 18.92 -11.84 2.41
N PHE A 21 18.09 -10.80 2.26
CA PHE A 21 16.71 -10.83 2.72
C PHE A 21 15.88 -11.60 1.69
N GLU A 22 15.82 -12.93 1.84
CA GLU A 22 14.84 -13.73 1.13
C GLU A 22 13.43 -13.22 1.50
N PRO A 23 12.55 -12.95 0.52
CA PRO A 23 11.19 -12.55 0.82
C PRO A 23 10.43 -13.78 1.34
N GLU A 24 10.41 -13.95 2.65
CA GLU A 24 9.46 -14.87 3.29
C GLU A 24 8.04 -14.43 2.94
N GLU A 25 7.32 -15.28 2.21
CA GLU A 25 5.87 -15.17 2.03
C GLU A 25 5.19 -15.25 3.40
N ILE A 26 4.87 -14.11 3.99
CA ILE A 26 4.07 -14.06 5.22
C ILE A 26 2.63 -14.46 4.87
N GLN A 27 2.37 -15.76 4.96
CA GLN A 27 1.02 -16.30 5.02
C GLN A 27 0.39 -15.85 6.33
N LEU A 28 -0.48 -14.83 6.25
CA LEU A 28 -1.28 -14.34 7.37
C LEU A 28 -2.24 -15.45 7.84
N LYS A 29 -1.79 -16.24 8.81
CA LYS A 29 -2.65 -17.14 9.59
C LYS A 29 -3.73 -16.30 10.27
N LYS A 30 -4.99 -16.65 10.03
CA LYS A 30 -6.15 -16.17 10.78
C LYS A 30 -6.12 -16.77 12.19
N GLU A 31 -5.22 -16.29 13.03
CA GLU A 31 -5.33 -16.51 14.47
C GLU A 31 -6.12 -15.34 15.06
N ASN A 32 -7.24 -15.66 15.71
CA ASN A 32 -7.98 -14.74 16.55
C ASN A 32 -7.10 -14.37 17.75
N VAL A 33 -6.14 -13.46 17.55
CA VAL A 33 -5.36 -12.89 18.63
C VAL A 33 -6.34 -12.10 19.48
N ASN A 34 -6.56 -12.52 20.73
CA ASN A 34 -7.30 -11.77 21.72
C ASN A 34 -6.46 -10.55 22.15
N LEU A 35 -6.36 -9.57 21.25
CA LEU A 35 -5.68 -8.31 21.48
C LEU A 35 -6.61 -7.44 22.34
N SER A 36 -6.35 -7.43 23.64
CA SER A 36 -6.94 -6.44 24.55
C SER A 36 -6.21 -5.12 24.35
N ILE A 37 -6.71 -4.33 23.39
CA ILE A 37 -6.22 -2.97 23.13
C ILE A 37 -7.13 -2.01 23.89
N ASP A 38 -6.52 -1.13 24.69
CA ASP A 38 -7.21 0.00 25.29
C ASP A 38 -7.87 0.87 24.20
N GLU A 39 -9.14 1.18 24.39
CA GLU A 39 -9.96 1.97 23.48
C GLU A 39 -9.30 3.31 23.12
N ALA A 40 -8.56 3.92 24.05
CA ALA A 40 -7.82 5.16 23.79
C ALA A 40 -6.72 4.98 22.73
N LYS A 41 -6.05 3.81 22.69
CA LYS A 41 -5.03 3.51 21.67
C LYS A 41 -5.66 3.20 20.33
N GLU A 42 -6.78 2.47 20.34
CA GLU A 42 -7.55 2.17 19.14
C GLU A 42 -8.04 3.46 18.46
N ASN A 43 -8.64 4.37 19.23
CA ASN A 43 -9.12 5.65 18.71
C ASN A 43 -7.99 6.49 18.12
N LYS A 44 -6.81 6.53 18.77
CA LYS A 44 -5.62 7.20 18.21
C LYS A 44 -5.15 6.60 16.88
N ILE A 45 -5.25 5.28 16.71
CA ILE A 45 -4.91 4.63 15.44
C ILE A 45 -5.91 5.05 14.36
N VAL A 46 -7.21 5.02 14.67
CA VAL A 46 -8.27 5.43 13.75
C VAL A 46 -8.13 6.89 13.35
N GLU A 47 -7.96 7.80 14.30
CA GLU A 47 -7.78 9.24 14.03
C GLU A 47 -6.63 9.50 13.07
N LYS A 48 -5.47 8.87 13.31
CA LYS A 48 -4.31 9.02 12.42
C LYS A 48 -4.58 8.42 11.05
N LEU A 49 -5.25 7.27 10.98
CA LEU A 49 -5.61 6.62 9.73
C LEU A 49 -6.53 7.52 8.90
N LEU A 50 -7.59 8.07 9.50
CA LEU A 50 -8.51 9.03 8.87
C LEU A 50 -7.79 10.32 8.42
N ALA A 51 -6.77 10.77 9.16
CA ALA A 51 -5.94 11.90 8.74
C ALA A 51 -5.11 11.60 7.48
N LEU A 52 -4.67 10.35 7.29
CA LEU A 52 -4.04 9.92 6.04
C LEU A 52 -5.05 9.81 4.89
N GLU A 53 -6.27 9.33 5.19
CA GLU A 53 -7.37 9.29 4.21
C GLU A 53 -7.71 10.67 3.68
N SER A 54 -7.86 11.65 4.58
CA SER A 54 -8.20 13.04 4.22
C SER A 54 -7.14 13.70 3.32
N LYS A 55 -5.90 13.20 3.38
CA LYS A 55 -4.78 13.65 2.54
C LYS A 55 -4.63 12.84 1.26
N HIS A 56 -5.53 11.90 0.99
CA HIS A 56 -5.47 11.00 -0.16
C HIS A 56 -4.18 10.18 -0.24
N GLU A 57 -3.51 9.93 0.90
CA GLU A 57 -2.25 9.15 0.89
C GLU A 57 -2.45 7.72 0.39
N TYR A 58 -3.68 7.21 0.48
CA TYR A 58 -4.04 5.91 -0.05
C TYR A 58 -3.88 5.79 -1.57
N LEU A 59 -3.77 6.90 -2.31
CA LEU A 59 -3.51 6.86 -3.76
C LEU A 59 -2.06 6.47 -4.07
N ASN A 60 -1.16 6.50 -3.09
CA ASN A 60 0.21 6.07 -3.27
C ASN A 60 0.29 4.53 -3.35
N ALA A 61 1.11 4.01 -4.27
CA ALA A 61 1.38 2.57 -4.40
C ALA A 61 2.02 1.96 -3.13
N ASP A 62 2.75 2.76 -2.37
CA ASP A 62 3.40 2.35 -1.12
C ASP A 62 2.44 2.32 0.07
N PHE A 63 1.16 2.67 -0.10
CA PHE A 63 0.13 2.62 0.95
C PHE A 63 -0.25 1.18 1.31
N THR A 64 0.70 0.49 1.92
CA THR A 64 0.67 -0.89 2.36
C THR A 64 0.55 -0.94 3.89
N LEU A 65 0.12 -2.09 4.42
CA LEU A 65 -0.04 -2.27 5.87
C LEU A 65 1.26 -1.94 6.64
N PRO A 66 2.46 -2.42 6.23
CA PRO A 66 3.72 -2.07 6.91
C PRO A 66 4.04 -0.57 6.84
N TYR A 67 3.85 0.05 5.67
CA TYR A 67 4.12 1.47 5.49
C TYR A 67 3.24 2.32 6.41
N VAL A 68 1.93 2.06 6.41
CA VAL A 68 0.97 2.85 7.20
C VAL A 68 1.18 2.61 8.69
N ALA A 69 1.43 1.36 9.11
CA ALA A 69 1.74 1.06 10.50
C ALA A 69 2.95 1.88 11.00
N LYS A 70 4.04 1.89 10.22
CA LYS A 70 5.23 2.71 10.52
C LYS A 70 4.89 4.20 10.56
N LYS A 71 4.15 4.70 9.57
CA LYS A 71 3.81 6.13 9.43
C LYS A 71 2.98 6.67 10.59
N ILE A 72 2.01 5.89 11.09
CA ILE A 72 1.17 6.29 12.23
C ILE A 72 1.74 5.89 13.59
N LYS A 73 2.96 5.33 13.61
CA LYS A 73 3.70 4.88 14.81
C LYS A 73 2.97 3.76 15.57
N THR A 74 2.61 2.69 14.87
CA THR A 74 2.06 1.44 15.42
C THR A 74 2.74 0.22 14.77
N ASN A 75 2.23 -0.99 15.00
CA ASN A 75 2.66 -2.20 14.30
C ASN A 75 1.55 -2.75 13.38
N THR A 76 1.93 -3.64 12.46
CA THR A 76 1.03 -4.22 11.45
C THR A 76 -0.10 -5.03 12.07
N THR A 77 0.16 -5.75 13.16
CA THR A 77 -0.84 -6.53 13.90
C THR A 77 -1.94 -5.63 14.46
N TYR A 78 -1.57 -4.53 15.11
CA TYR A 78 -2.50 -3.58 15.72
C TYR A 78 -3.30 -2.84 14.65
N LEU A 79 -2.64 -2.36 13.60
CA LEU A 79 -3.34 -1.70 12.50
C LEU A 79 -4.33 -2.65 11.81
N SER A 80 -3.92 -3.88 11.53
CA SER A 80 -4.80 -4.89 10.94
C SER A 80 -5.99 -5.20 11.84
N TYR A 81 -5.76 -5.39 13.14
CA TYR A 81 -6.82 -5.60 14.13
C TYR A 81 -7.81 -4.43 14.17
N VAL A 82 -7.32 -3.19 14.30
CA VAL A 82 -8.18 -2.00 14.36
C VAL A 82 -8.98 -1.83 13.08
N VAL A 83 -8.35 -2.06 11.92
CA VAL A 83 -9.04 -1.93 10.63
C VAL A 83 -10.12 -3.00 10.49
N ASN A 84 -9.83 -4.24 10.89
CA ASN A 84 -10.81 -5.31 10.88
C ASN A 84 -11.97 -5.03 11.85
N LYS A 85 -11.68 -4.60 13.07
CA LYS A 85 -12.68 -4.32 14.11
C LYS A 85 -13.58 -3.14 13.74
N ARG A 86 -13.02 -2.04 13.23
CA ARG A 86 -13.75 -0.80 12.97
C ARG A 86 -14.42 -0.75 11.59
N PHE A 87 -13.80 -1.37 10.57
CA PHE A 87 -14.27 -1.30 9.19
C PHE A 87 -14.74 -2.65 8.64
N GLY A 88 -14.60 -3.74 9.39
CA GLY A 88 -15.06 -5.08 9.01
C GLY A 88 -14.28 -5.70 7.85
N LYS A 89 -13.07 -5.21 7.54
CA LYS A 89 -12.32 -5.53 6.32
C LYS A 89 -10.85 -5.78 6.61
N SER A 90 -10.17 -6.52 5.74
CA SER A 90 -8.71 -6.52 5.77
C SER A 90 -8.15 -5.15 5.35
N PHE A 91 -6.93 -4.82 5.77
CA PHE A 91 -6.30 -3.54 5.38
C PHE A 91 -6.21 -3.36 3.86
N GLY A 92 -5.90 -4.44 3.12
CA GLY A 92 -5.85 -4.41 1.66
C GLY A 92 -7.21 -4.12 1.03
N GLU A 93 -8.29 -4.73 1.54
CA GLU A 93 -9.65 -4.43 1.06
C GLU A 93 -10.07 -3.00 1.38
N TYR A 94 -9.75 -2.53 2.58
CA TYR A 94 -10.01 -1.17 2.99
C TYR A 94 -9.27 -0.14 2.10
N SER A 95 -7.97 -0.32 1.87
CA SER A 95 -7.18 0.54 0.97
C SER A 95 -7.71 0.52 -0.46
N ASN A 96 -8.03 -0.65 -0.99
CA ASN A 96 -8.60 -0.79 -2.33
C ASN A 96 -9.96 -0.09 -2.42
N GLU A 97 -10.82 -0.19 -1.40
CA GLU A 97 -12.12 0.47 -1.41
C GLU A 97 -11.99 2.00 -1.45
N LEU A 98 -11.06 2.58 -0.68
CA LEU A 98 -10.77 4.02 -0.75
C LEU A 98 -10.33 4.44 -2.16
N LYS A 99 -9.40 3.70 -2.76
CA LYS A 99 -8.92 3.95 -4.13
C LYS A 99 -10.07 3.89 -5.14
N ILE A 100 -10.91 2.86 -5.08
CA ILE A 100 -12.03 2.70 -6.00
C ILE A 100 -13.09 3.80 -5.79
N ASN A 101 -13.41 4.17 -4.56
CA ASN A 101 -14.37 5.25 -4.29
C ASN A 101 -13.87 6.58 -4.87
N TYR A 102 -12.55 6.86 -4.76
CA TYR A 102 -11.94 8.03 -5.39
C TYR A 102 -12.09 8.00 -6.92
N VAL A 103 -11.77 6.87 -7.55
CA VAL A 103 -11.91 6.71 -9.01
C VAL A 103 -13.37 6.92 -9.45
N ILE A 104 -14.34 6.36 -8.74
CA ILE A 104 -15.76 6.55 -9.05
C ILE A 104 -16.12 8.03 -8.99
N ASN A 105 -15.68 8.73 -7.95
CA ASN A 105 -15.91 10.17 -7.81
C ASN A 105 -15.33 10.93 -9.01
N GLU A 106 -14.05 10.70 -9.35
CA GLU A 106 -13.40 11.34 -10.50
C GLU A 106 -14.09 11.02 -11.83
N MET A 107 -14.55 9.79 -12.02
CA MET A 107 -15.30 9.42 -13.22
C MET A 107 -16.64 10.18 -13.30
N ILE A 108 -17.31 10.41 -12.17
CA ILE A 108 -18.58 11.17 -12.13
C ILE A 108 -18.32 12.67 -12.38
N THR A 109 -17.34 13.26 -11.70
CA THR A 109 -17.11 14.71 -11.69
C THR A 109 -16.26 15.22 -12.86
N ASN A 110 -15.40 14.37 -13.45
CA ASN A 110 -14.44 14.77 -14.46
C ASN A 110 -14.59 13.93 -15.75
N HIS A 111 -15.23 14.52 -16.77
CA HIS A 111 -15.43 13.88 -18.07
C HIS A 111 -14.12 13.50 -18.79
N MET A 112 -13.02 14.22 -18.56
CA MET A 112 -11.73 13.86 -19.16
C MET A 112 -11.12 12.62 -18.52
N TYR A 113 -11.40 12.39 -17.24
CA TYR A 113 -10.91 11.20 -16.52
C TYR A 113 -11.45 9.90 -17.14
N ARG A 114 -12.66 9.93 -17.70
CA ARG A 114 -13.29 8.79 -18.41
C ARG A 114 -12.55 8.38 -19.68
N LYS A 115 -11.73 9.26 -20.26
CA LYS A 115 -10.99 9.00 -21.50
C LYS A 115 -9.66 8.29 -21.25
N TYR A 116 -9.21 8.22 -19.99
CA TYR A 116 -7.97 7.52 -19.66
C TYR A 116 -8.14 6.01 -19.81
N SER A 117 -7.03 5.35 -20.16
CA SER A 117 -7.00 3.89 -20.21
C SER A 117 -7.15 3.32 -18.80
N THR A 118 -7.70 2.11 -18.69
CA THR A 118 -7.79 1.38 -17.42
C THR A 118 -6.44 1.27 -16.70
N GLN A 119 -5.34 1.12 -17.46
CA GLN A 119 -3.99 1.08 -16.91
C GLN A 119 -3.56 2.42 -16.34
N ALA A 120 -3.79 3.53 -17.06
CA ALA A 120 -3.46 4.87 -16.59
C ALA A 120 -4.25 5.23 -15.30
N ILE A 121 -5.54 4.87 -15.26
CA ILE A 121 -6.35 5.06 -14.05
C ILE A 121 -5.78 4.23 -12.89
N ALA A 122 -5.47 2.96 -13.12
CA ALA A 122 -4.91 2.07 -12.10
C ALA A 122 -3.60 2.62 -11.51
N GLU A 123 -2.68 3.09 -12.35
CA GLU A 123 -1.42 3.69 -11.93
C GLU A 123 -1.65 4.99 -11.14
N SER A 124 -2.58 5.84 -11.58
CA SER A 124 -2.90 7.12 -10.91
C SER A 124 -3.40 6.96 -9.47
N VAL A 125 -4.01 5.81 -9.15
CA VAL A 125 -4.52 5.49 -7.81
C VAL A 125 -3.69 4.41 -7.10
N GLY A 126 -2.46 4.17 -7.55
CA GLY A 126 -1.49 3.35 -6.85
C GLY A 126 -1.79 1.85 -6.89
N PHE A 127 -2.42 1.35 -7.95
CA PHE A 127 -2.44 -0.08 -8.25
C PHE A 127 -1.21 -0.47 -9.06
N LYS A 128 -0.61 -1.62 -8.73
CA LYS A 128 0.57 -2.14 -9.46
C LYS A 128 0.25 -2.59 -10.89
N ASN A 129 -1.02 -2.91 -11.17
CA ASN A 129 -1.46 -3.35 -12.49
C ASN A 129 -2.97 -3.14 -12.70
N ALA A 130 -3.39 -2.98 -13.96
CA ALA A 130 -4.79 -2.84 -14.34
C ALA A 130 -5.66 -4.04 -13.95
N VAL A 131 -5.11 -5.26 -13.91
CA VAL A 131 -5.89 -6.48 -13.62
C VAL A 131 -6.44 -6.45 -12.20
N SER A 132 -5.57 -6.17 -11.22
CA SER A 132 -5.96 -6.05 -9.81
C SER A 132 -6.94 -4.88 -9.59
N PHE A 133 -6.69 -3.75 -10.28
CA PHE A 133 -7.60 -2.62 -10.28
C PHE A 133 -8.98 -2.99 -10.82
N ALA A 134 -9.06 -3.55 -12.02
CA ALA A 134 -10.33 -3.91 -12.65
C ALA A 134 -11.13 -4.94 -11.83
N LYS A 135 -10.44 -5.91 -11.20
CA LYS A 135 -11.06 -6.87 -10.28
C LYS A 135 -11.65 -6.17 -9.04
N SER A 136 -10.89 -5.26 -8.43
CA SER A 136 -11.33 -4.50 -7.25
C SER A 136 -12.49 -3.56 -7.58
N PHE A 137 -12.39 -2.88 -8.72
CA PHE A 137 -13.44 -2.00 -9.24
C PHE A 137 -14.74 -2.77 -9.47
N ARG A 138 -14.66 -3.92 -10.14
CA ARG A 138 -15.84 -4.77 -10.41
C ARG A 138 -16.40 -5.39 -9.13
N LYS A 139 -15.57 -5.78 -8.16
CA LYS A 139 -16.04 -6.26 -6.85
C LYS A 139 -16.88 -5.19 -6.14
N ARG A 140 -16.52 -3.91 -6.31
CA ARG A 140 -17.21 -2.78 -5.67
C ARG A 140 -18.45 -2.30 -6.42
N THR A 141 -18.38 -2.23 -7.75
CA THR A 141 -19.41 -1.59 -8.60
C THR A 141 -20.30 -2.57 -9.36
N GLY A 142 -19.92 -3.85 -9.42
CA GLY A 142 -20.58 -4.87 -10.22
C GLY A 142 -20.17 -4.89 -11.70
N VAL A 143 -19.53 -3.82 -12.22
CA VAL A 143 -19.17 -3.67 -13.64
C VAL A 143 -17.68 -3.36 -13.82
N SER A 144 -17.16 -3.48 -15.04
CA SER A 144 -15.78 -3.07 -15.31
C SER A 144 -15.62 -1.54 -15.34
N PRO A 145 -14.41 -1.01 -15.14
CA PRO A 145 -14.15 0.44 -15.27
C PRO A 145 -14.62 1.02 -16.60
N ALA A 146 -14.34 0.34 -17.72
CA ALA A 146 -14.75 0.79 -19.05
C ALA A 146 -16.28 0.81 -19.21
N GLN A 147 -16.98 -0.21 -18.70
CA GLN A 147 -18.45 -0.21 -18.70
C GLN A 147 -19.02 0.92 -17.85
N PHE A 148 -18.44 1.16 -16.67
CA PHE A 148 -18.85 2.26 -15.81
C PHE A 148 -18.69 3.60 -16.51
N ALA A 149 -17.54 3.84 -17.16
CA ALA A 149 -17.26 5.06 -17.91
C ALA A 149 -18.28 5.34 -19.03
N ASN A 150 -18.75 4.28 -19.71
CA ASN A 150 -19.70 4.38 -20.82
C ASN A 150 -21.16 4.59 -20.36
N ASN A 151 -21.47 4.25 -19.12
CA ASN A 151 -22.84 4.29 -18.58
C ASN A 151 -23.17 5.60 -17.85
N ILE A 152 -22.20 6.52 -17.73
CA ILE A 152 -22.32 7.82 -17.03
C ILE A 152 -21.96 8.98 -17.94
#